data_AF-A0A0G4MI72-F1
#
_entry.id   AF-A0A0G4MI72-F1
#
_cell.length_a   1.000
_cell.length_b   1.000
_cell.length_c   1.000
_cell.angle_alpha   90.00
_cell.angle_beta   90.00
_cell.angle_gamma   90.00
#
_symmetry.space_group_name_H-M   'P 1'
#
loop_
_entity.id
_entity.type
_entity.pdbx_description
1 polymer ?
#
loop_
_entity_poly.entity_id
_entity_poly.type
_entity_poly.pdbx_seq_one_letter_code
_entity_poly.pdbx_strand_id
1 'polypeptide(L)'
;TGPSQSDDEFDDDDDAPGISRSRLRIDEARSRFLPSNVDASAADFSDRVDGKRKSYKTTTRRQRILEDGTTEIGDLSDEDDEEHLDRKIARLQREIAEAKEEFGRKKAAAATQPASDAQEQKLASLSQVIDEISRSIE
;
A
#
# COMPACT_ATOMS: atom_id res chain seq x y z
N THR A 1 -23.96 -36.71 -9.04
CA THR A 1 -24.56 -35.46 -8.51
C THR A 1 -25.57 -34.98 -9.54
N GLY A 2 -26.86 -35.01 -9.20
CA GLY A 2 -27.95 -34.84 -10.17
C GLY A 2 -28.09 -33.39 -10.69
N PRO A 3 -28.64 -33.20 -11.90
CA PRO A 3 -28.95 -31.87 -12.41
C PRO A 3 -30.03 -31.22 -11.53
N SER A 4 -29.79 -30.00 -11.08
CA SER A 4 -30.75 -29.20 -10.31
C SER A 4 -31.93 -28.85 -11.23
N GLN A 5 -33.10 -29.44 -10.98
CA GLN A 5 -34.37 -29.10 -11.62
C GLN A 5 -34.82 -27.70 -11.20
N SER A 6 -34.29 -26.64 -11.82
CA SER A 6 -34.81 -25.29 -11.58
C SER A 6 -34.77 -24.38 -12.80
N ASP A 7 -34.81 -24.93 -14.01
CA ASP A 7 -34.81 -24.14 -15.26
C ASP A 7 -36.15 -24.17 -16.03
N ASP A 8 -37.19 -24.83 -15.50
CA ASP A 8 -38.39 -25.13 -16.32
C ASP A 8 -39.72 -25.12 -15.55
N GLU A 9 -40.04 -24.00 -14.89
CA GLU A 9 -41.44 -23.68 -14.52
C GLU A 9 -41.61 -22.15 -14.52
N PHE A 10 -41.98 -21.64 -15.69
CA PHE A 10 -42.22 -20.23 -15.97
C PHE A 10 -43.65 -19.86 -15.61
N ASP A 11 -43.82 -18.99 -14.61
CA ASP A 11 -45.05 -18.21 -14.42
C ASP A 11 -44.67 -16.78 -13.99
N ASP A 12 -44.80 -15.83 -14.92
CA ASP A 12 -44.61 -14.39 -14.72
C ASP A 12 -45.99 -13.78 -14.46
N ASP A 13 -46.40 -13.70 -13.19
CA ASP A 13 -47.65 -13.03 -12.82
C ASP A 13 -47.53 -12.36 -11.44
N ASP A 14 -46.47 -11.57 -11.24
CA ASP A 14 -46.35 -10.72 -10.06
C ASP A 14 -45.86 -9.32 -10.44
N ASP A 15 -46.71 -8.61 -11.19
CA ASP A 15 -46.56 -7.22 -11.63
C ASP A 15 -46.71 -6.25 -10.43
N ALA A 16 -45.71 -6.24 -9.54
CA ALA A 16 -45.54 -5.13 -8.62
C ALA A 16 -44.90 -3.96 -9.38
N PRO A 17 -45.60 -2.82 -9.55
CA PRO A 17 -45.08 -1.70 -10.33
C PRO A 17 -43.81 -1.13 -9.69
N GLY A 18 -42.74 -1.02 -10.49
CA GLY A 18 -41.47 -0.40 -10.09
C GLY A 18 -40.35 -1.36 -9.67
N ILE A 19 -40.57 -2.67 -9.67
CA ILE A 19 -39.54 -3.67 -9.34
C ILE A 19 -39.27 -4.56 -10.56
N SER A 20 -38.04 -4.51 -11.09
CA SER A 20 -37.58 -5.48 -12.09
C SER A 20 -37.14 -6.76 -11.39
N ARG A 21 -37.92 -7.84 -11.55
CA ARG A 21 -37.63 -9.17 -10.97
C ARG A 21 -37.07 -10.12 -12.01
N SER A 22 -36.06 -9.70 -12.77
CA SER A 22 -35.42 -10.59 -13.73
C SER A 22 -34.87 -11.83 -13.03
N ARG A 23 -35.32 -13.01 -13.46
CA ARG A 23 -34.85 -14.29 -12.91
C ARG A 23 -33.35 -14.46 -13.21
N LEU A 24 -32.60 -14.97 -12.22
CA LEU A 24 -31.16 -15.17 -12.34
C LEU A 24 -30.84 -16.28 -13.35
N ARG A 25 -30.21 -15.92 -14.48
CA ARG A 25 -29.67 -16.88 -15.46
C ARG A 25 -28.31 -17.39 -14.98
N ILE A 26 -28.31 -18.49 -14.24
CA ILE A 26 -27.12 -19.02 -13.56
C ILE A 26 -26.00 -19.34 -14.56
N ASP A 27 -26.30 -20.01 -15.66
CA ASP A 27 -25.27 -20.44 -16.62
C ASP A 27 -24.68 -19.27 -17.41
N GLU A 28 -25.52 -18.29 -17.77
CA GLU A 28 -25.05 -17.03 -18.36
C GLU A 28 -24.16 -16.27 -17.37
N ALA A 29 -24.58 -16.15 -16.10
CA ALA A 29 -23.78 -15.53 -15.06
C ALA A 29 -22.44 -16.24 -14.88
N ARG A 30 -22.43 -17.58 -14.82
CA ARG A 30 -21.20 -18.37 -14.71
C ARG A 30 -20.24 -18.09 -15.86
N SER A 31 -20.71 -18.07 -17.11
CA SER A 31 -19.88 -17.80 -18.28
C SER A 31 -19.15 -16.45 -18.21
N ARG A 32 -19.75 -15.45 -17.56
CA ARG A 32 -19.17 -14.10 -17.40
C ARG A 32 -18.03 -14.08 -16.39
N PHE A 33 -18.11 -14.88 -15.32
CA PHE A 33 -17.12 -14.88 -14.24
C PHE A 33 -16.08 -16.00 -14.34
N LEU A 34 -16.36 -17.09 -15.07
CA LEU A 34 -15.43 -18.21 -15.28
C LEU A 34 -14.02 -17.79 -15.77
N PRO A 35 -13.85 -16.82 -16.69
CA PRO A 35 -12.52 -16.43 -17.17
C PRO A 35 -11.76 -15.51 -16.20
N SER A 36 -12.38 -15.05 -15.11
CA SER A 36 -11.72 -14.18 -14.12
C SER A 36 -11.02 -15.03 -13.06
N ASN A 37 -9.72 -14.79 -12.86
CA ASN A 37 -8.96 -15.35 -11.75
C ASN A 37 -8.71 -14.27 -10.69
N VAL A 38 -8.72 -14.66 -9.42
CA VAL A 38 -8.56 -13.74 -8.28
C VAL A 38 -7.38 -14.20 -7.43
N ASP A 39 -6.37 -13.35 -7.28
CA ASP A 39 -5.27 -13.55 -6.35
C ASP A 39 -5.53 -12.77 -5.04
N ALA A 40 -5.50 -13.50 -3.93
CA ALA A 40 -5.71 -13.01 -2.57
C ALA A 40 -4.46 -13.10 -1.70
N SER A 41 -3.34 -13.61 -2.22
CA SER A 41 -2.11 -13.87 -1.45
C SER A 41 -1.55 -12.65 -0.73
N ALA A 42 -1.73 -11.47 -1.32
CA ALA A 42 -1.23 -10.20 -0.80
C ALA A 42 -2.35 -9.30 -0.25
N ALA A 43 -3.61 -9.71 -0.27
CA ALA A 43 -4.73 -8.85 0.11
C ALA A 43 -4.77 -8.59 1.62
N ASP A 44 -4.85 -7.32 2.00
CA ASP A 44 -4.90 -6.85 3.38
C ASP A 44 -5.91 -5.70 3.47
N PHE A 45 -7.12 -6.03 3.92
CA PHE A 45 -8.20 -5.07 4.03
C PHE A 45 -8.16 -4.30 5.35
N SER A 46 -7.78 -4.91 6.47
CA SER A 46 -8.02 -4.33 7.79
C SER A 46 -6.81 -4.29 8.72
N ASP A 47 -5.70 -4.93 8.36
CA ASP A 47 -4.53 -5.06 9.26
C ASP A 47 -3.65 -3.79 9.25
N ARG A 48 -3.70 -3.00 8.18
CA ARG A 48 -2.92 -1.76 8.02
C ARG A 48 -3.79 -0.50 8.01
N VAL A 49 -3.41 0.46 8.87
CA VAL A 49 -3.98 1.83 8.95
C VAL A 49 -3.13 2.86 8.19
N ASP A 50 -1.89 2.51 7.84
CA ASP A 50 -0.93 3.32 7.10
C ASP A 50 -0.70 2.71 5.70
N GLY A 51 -0.87 3.52 4.64
CA GLY A 51 -0.50 3.20 3.25
C GLY A 51 -1.61 2.67 2.33
N LYS A 52 -1.29 2.53 1.03
CA LYS A 52 -2.19 1.91 0.01
C LYS A 52 -2.53 0.48 0.46
N ARG A 53 -3.80 0.25 0.80
CA ARG A 53 -4.34 -1.07 1.15
C ARG A 53 -4.19 -2.02 -0.04
N LYS A 54 -3.71 -3.24 0.22
CA LYS A 54 -3.61 -4.28 -0.80
C LYS A 54 -5.00 -4.90 -0.98
N SER A 55 -5.58 -4.77 -2.16
CA SER A 55 -6.87 -5.39 -2.51
C SER A 55 -6.67 -6.72 -3.22
N TYR A 56 -7.76 -7.47 -3.42
CA TYR A 56 -7.76 -8.59 -4.36
C TYR A 56 -7.28 -8.11 -5.73
N LYS A 57 -6.35 -8.85 -6.33
CA LYS A 57 -5.92 -8.65 -7.71
C LYS A 57 -6.76 -9.57 -8.60
N THR A 58 -7.56 -8.98 -9.48
CA THR A 58 -8.36 -9.74 -10.44
C THR A 58 -7.72 -9.68 -11.81
N THR A 59 -7.55 -10.84 -12.45
CA THR A 59 -7.05 -10.92 -13.82
C THR A 59 -8.16 -11.48 -14.70
N THR A 60 -8.74 -10.62 -15.54
CA THR A 60 -9.74 -11.00 -16.55
C THR A 60 -9.04 -11.05 -17.91
N ARG A 61 -8.11 -12.00 -18.09
CA ARG A 61 -7.36 -12.15 -19.34
C ARG A 61 -7.95 -13.30 -20.14
N ARG A 62 -8.30 -13.05 -21.40
CA ARG A 62 -8.64 -14.14 -22.33
C ARG A 62 -7.40 -15.01 -22.47
N GLN A 63 -7.40 -16.18 -21.84
CA GLN A 63 -6.42 -17.22 -22.14
C GLN A 63 -6.68 -17.66 -23.59
N ARG A 64 -5.85 -17.19 -24.52
CA ARG A 64 -5.83 -17.78 -25.86
C ARG A 64 -4.78 -18.88 -25.84
N ILE A 65 -5.23 -20.10 -26.11
CA ILE A 65 -4.34 -21.22 -26.37
C ILE A 65 -3.79 -21.00 -27.78
N LEU A 66 -2.47 -20.93 -27.93
CA LEU A 66 -1.84 -20.81 -29.23
C LEU A 66 -1.90 -22.15 -29.97
N GLU A 67 -1.69 -22.13 -31.28
CA GLU A 67 -1.73 -23.35 -32.11
C GLU A 67 -0.68 -24.40 -31.70
N ASP A 68 0.34 -24.00 -30.93
CA ASP A 68 1.38 -24.86 -30.37
C ASP A 68 1.02 -25.47 -29.00
N GLY A 69 -0.19 -25.21 -28.49
CA GLY A 69 -0.64 -25.70 -27.18
C GLY A 69 -0.07 -24.94 -25.99
N THR A 70 0.69 -23.87 -26.21
CA THR A 70 1.18 -23.00 -25.14
C THR A 70 0.13 -21.96 -24.76
N THR A 71 0.09 -21.62 -23.47
CA THR A 71 -0.76 -20.55 -22.95
C THR A 71 0.00 -19.24 -23.05
N GLU A 72 -0.39 -18.36 -23.98
CA GLU A 72 0.14 -16.99 -24.05
C GLU A 72 -0.49 -16.17 -22.91
N ILE A 73 0.27 -16.04 -21.82
CA ILE A 73 -0.05 -15.14 -20.72
C ILE A 73 0.31 -13.74 -21.22
N GLY A 74 -0.68 -12.98 -21.69
CA GLY A 74 -0.44 -11.60 -22.07
C GLY A 74 0.11 -10.74 -20.91
N ASP A 75 0.59 -9.57 -21.31
CA ASP A 75 1.05 -8.39 -20.56
C ASP A 75 1.11 -8.43 -19.02
N LEU A 76 2.28 -8.80 -18.49
CA LEU A 76 2.68 -8.74 -17.07
C LEU A 76 2.96 -7.29 -16.60
N SER A 77 2.12 -6.32 -16.97
CA SER A 77 2.33 -4.88 -16.71
C SER A 77 2.36 -4.45 -15.22
N ASP A 78 2.43 -5.37 -14.27
CA ASP A 78 2.71 -5.08 -12.85
C ASP A 78 4.18 -5.38 -12.47
N GLU A 79 5.04 -5.80 -13.40
CA GLU A 79 6.50 -5.99 -13.15
C GLU A 79 7.29 -4.68 -13.05
N ASP A 80 6.68 -3.53 -13.34
CA ASP A 80 7.33 -2.21 -13.26
C ASP A 80 7.65 -1.75 -11.82
N ASP A 81 7.11 -2.40 -10.77
CA ASP A 81 7.37 -2.04 -9.38
C ASP A 81 8.77 -2.46 -8.89
N GLU A 82 9.38 -3.49 -9.49
CA GLU A 82 10.70 -3.98 -9.08
C GLU A 82 11.83 -3.04 -9.54
N GLU A 83 11.74 -2.51 -10.76
CA GLU A 83 12.67 -1.47 -11.25
C GLU A 83 12.62 -0.19 -10.39
N HIS A 84 11.46 0.12 -9.80
CA HIS A 84 11.29 1.24 -8.89
C HIS A 84 11.93 1.00 -7.51
N LEU A 85 11.95 -0.24 -7.01
CA LEU A 85 12.51 -0.58 -5.70
C LEU A 85 14.03 -0.44 -5.68
N ASP A 86 14.72 -0.98 -6.69
CA ASP A 86 16.19 -0.92 -6.78
C ASP A 86 16.69 0.51 -6.89
N ARG A 87 16.02 1.33 -7.72
CA ARG A 87 16.32 2.77 -7.84
C ARG A 87 16.09 3.50 -6.51
N LYS A 88 15.05 3.14 -5.76
CA LYS A 88 14.75 3.72 -4.45
C LYS A 88 15.80 3.32 -3.41
N ILE A 89 16.26 2.06 -3.41
CA ILE A 89 17.32 1.58 -2.52
C ILE A 89 18.62 2.34 -2.80
N ALA A 90 19.02 2.45 -4.06
CA ALA A 90 20.24 3.17 -4.44
C ALA A 90 20.21 4.64 -4.00
N ARG A 91 19.06 5.31 -4.16
CA ARG A 91 18.88 6.69 -3.72
C ARG A 91 19.00 6.83 -2.20
N LEU A 92 18.33 5.96 -1.44
CA LEU A 92 18.36 5.98 0.03
C LEU A 92 19.76 5.69 0.58
N GLN A 93 20.51 4.76 -0.02
CA GLN A 93 21.89 4.51 0.39
C GLN A 93 22.77 5.75 0.22
N ARG A 94 22.61 6.49 -0.89
CA ARG A 94 23.30 7.76 -1.11
C ARG A 94 22.90 8.81 -0.08
N GLU A 95 21.60 9.01 0.15
CA GLU A 95 21.09 9.97 1.13
C GLU A 95 21.61 9.65 2.55
N ILE A 96 21.67 8.37 2.94
CA ILE A 96 22.22 7.93 4.24
C ILE A 96 23.72 8.24 4.33
N ALA A 97 24.48 8.01 3.26
CA ALA A 97 25.90 8.33 3.24
C ALA A 97 26.14 9.83 3.43
N GLU A 98 25.38 10.67 2.73
CA GLU A 98 25.43 12.13 2.85
C GLU A 98 25.03 12.61 4.25
N ALA A 99 23.96 12.07 4.82
CA ALA A 99 23.51 12.40 6.18
C ALA A 99 24.54 12.00 7.25
N LYS A 100 25.20 10.85 7.10
CA LYS A 100 26.29 10.42 7.99
C LYS A 100 27.50 11.36 7.91
N GLU A 101 27.86 11.80 6.71
CA GLU A 101 28.93 12.76 6.50
C GLU A 101 28.59 14.12 7.13
N GLU A 102 27.38 14.63 6.91
CA GLU A 102 26.92 15.86 7.58
C GLU A 102 26.92 15.75 9.10
N PHE A 103 26.46 14.63 9.64
CA PHE A 103 26.50 14.39 11.08
C PHE A 103 27.94 14.34 11.60
N GLY A 104 28.85 13.67 10.88
CA GLY A 104 30.28 13.67 11.16
C GLY A 104 30.88 15.07 11.16
N ARG A 105 30.54 15.89 10.15
CA ARG A 105 30.96 17.30 10.04
C ARG A 105 30.42 18.15 11.18
N LYS A 106 29.14 18.02 11.55
CA LYS A 106 28.54 18.72 12.70
C LYS A 106 29.18 18.29 14.02
N LYS A 107 29.47 16.99 14.21
CA LYS A 107 30.15 16.47 15.40
C LYS A 107 31.59 16.95 15.49
N ALA A 108 32.32 16.98 14.37
CA ALA A 108 33.68 17.50 14.30
C ALA A 108 33.72 19.03 14.52
N ALA A 109 32.76 19.77 13.95
CA ALA A 109 32.60 21.20 14.19
C ALA A 109 32.26 21.50 15.65
N ALA A 110 31.39 20.71 16.28
CA ALA A 110 31.08 20.80 17.71
C ALA A 110 32.27 20.42 18.61
N ALA A 111 33.15 19.53 18.15
CA ALA A 111 34.38 19.18 18.87
C ALA A 111 35.53 20.18 18.67
N THR A 112 35.49 20.99 17.61
CA THR A 112 36.54 21.96 17.25
C THR A 112 36.18 23.39 17.66
N GLN A 113 34.91 23.67 17.96
CA GLN A 113 34.53 24.92 18.59
C GLN A 113 34.75 24.80 20.11
N PRO A 114 35.78 25.43 20.70
CA PRO A 114 35.69 25.74 22.12
C PRO A 114 34.41 26.56 22.29
N ALA A 115 33.57 26.20 23.27
CA ALA A 115 32.45 27.04 23.65
C ALA A 115 32.99 28.46 23.79
N SER A 116 32.54 29.38 22.95
CA SER A 116 32.99 30.76 23.09
C SER A 116 32.61 31.22 24.50
N ASP A 117 33.50 31.92 25.21
CA ASP A 117 33.24 32.37 26.60
C ASP A 117 31.87 33.07 26.74
N ALA A 118 31.40 33.72 25.66
CA ALA A 118 30.09 34.34 25.56
C ALA A 118 28.91 33.33 25.56
N GLN A 119 29.04 32.17 24.92
CA GLN A 119 28.03 31.12 24.95
C GLN A 119 27.97 30.45 26.33
N GLU A 120 29.12 30.24 26.97
CA GLU A 120 29.19 29.61 28.29
C GLU A 120 28.61 30.54 29.37
N GLN A 121 28.90 31.84 29.31
CA GLN A 121 28.27 32.87 30.16
C GLN A 121 26.76 32.98 29.95
N LYS A 122 26.30 32.86 28.69
CA LYS A 122 24.87 32.89 28.37
C LYS A 122 24.13 31.66 28.88
N LEU A 123 24.74 30.48 28.79
CA LEU A 123 24.20 29.24 29.36
C LEU A 123 24.16 29.28 30.89
N ALA A 124 25.20 29.82 31.54
CA ALA A 124 25.23 30.01 32.99
C ALA A 124 24.13 30.97 33.47
N SER A 125 23.93 32.08 32.74
CA SER A 125 22.85 33.04 33.02
C SER A 125 21.47 32.40 32.86
N LEU A 126 21.28 31.56 31.84
CA LEU A 126 20.02 30.84 31.62
C LEU A 126 19.73 29.83 32.73
N SER A 127 20.75 29.09 33.19
CA SER A 127 20.64 28.15 34.30
C SER A 127 20.20 28.85 35.58
N GLN A 128 20.77 30.03 35.85
CA GLN A 128 20.41 30.84 37.02
C GLN A 128 18.94 31.27 36.98
N VAL A 129 18.44 31.71 35.82
CA VAL A 129 17.03 32.10 35.65
C VAL A 129 16.10 30.89 35.81
N ILE A 130 16.47 29.71 35.31
CA ILE A 130 15.67 28.48 35.47
C ILE A 130 15.60 28.05 36.93
N ASP A 131 16.69 28.15 37.67
CA ASP A 131 16.71 27.84 39.12
C ASP A 131 15.88 28.83 39.93
N GLU A 132 15.83 30.09 39.50
CA GLU A 132 15.03 31.14 40.14
C GLU A 132 13.54 30.94 39.87
N ILE A 133 13.16 30.58 38.63
CA ILE A 133 11.79 30.20 38.27
C ILE A 133 11.37 28.94 39.04
N SER A 134 12.23 27.92 39.12
CA SER A 134 11.92 26.67 39.81
C SER A 134 11.72 26.88 41.31
N ARG A 135 12.48 27.78 41.94
CA ARG A 135 12.29 28.19 43.33
C ARG A 135 11.05 29.07 43.57
N SER A 136 10.54 29.73 42.53
CA SER A 136 9.31 30.53 42.63
C SER A 136 8.02 29.71 42.44
N ILE A 137 8.16 28.45 42.01
CA ILE A 137 7.05 27.52 41.75
C ILE A 137 6.80 26.58 42.95
N GLU A 138 7.75 26.46 43.89
CA GLU A 138 7.53 25.92 45.25
C GLU A 138 6.94 26.97 46.19
#